data_AF-A0A3N3DPX5-F1
#
_entry.id   AF-A0A3N3DPX5-F1
#
_cell.length_a   1.000
_cell.length_b   1.000
_cell.length_c   1.000
_cell.angle_alpha   90.00
_cell.angle_beta   90.00
_cell.angle_gamma   90.00
#
_symmetry.space_group_name_H-M   'P 1'
#
loop_
_entity.id
_entity.type
_entity.pdbx_description
1 polymer ?
#
loop_
_entity_poly.entity_id
_entity_poly.type
_entity_poly.pdbx_seq_one_letter_code
_entity_poly.pdbx_strand_id
1 'polypeptide(L)' 'DFLAKVDELAVEAFDDQCTGANPRYPLISELREVLSCSFYGEHYSEANLGANKTTSATKNKTDQPSATKETKEAVHA' A
#
# COMPACT_ATOMS: atom_id res chain seq x y z
N ASP A 1 -8.07 -16.95 1.38
CA ASP A 1 -7.97 -15.49 1.20
C ASP A 1 -6.81 -14.92 2.00
N PHE A 2 -5.70 -14.62 1.31
CA PHE A 2 -4.54 -13.95 1.91
C PHE A 2 -4.81 -12.45 2.10
N LEU A 3 -5.30 -11.79 1.06
CA LEU A 3 -5.58 -10.35 1.06
C LEU A 3 -6.61 -9.92 2.11
N ALA A 4 -7.53 -10.81 2.49
CA ALA A 4 -8.51 -10.54 3.54
C ALA A 4 -7.91 -10.62 4.96
N LYS A 5 -6.72 -11.20 5.12
CA LYS A 5 -6.09 -11.49 6.41
C LYS A 5 -4.78 -10.74 6.63
N VAL A 6 -4.17 -10.18 5.59
CA VAL A 6 -2.84 -9.55 5.67
C VAL A 6 -2.80 -8.40 6.69
N ASP A 7 -3.91 -7.69 6.88
CA ASP A 7 -4.02 -6.62 7.88
C ASP A 7 -4.01 -7.18 9.32
N GLU A 8 -4.76 -8.25 9.58
CA GLU A 8 -4.77 -8.94 10.89
C GLU A 8 -3.43 -9.58 11.19
N LEU A 9 -2.84 -10.27 10.20
CA LEU A 9 -1.50 -10.86 10.32
C LEU A 9 -0.41 -9.83 10.62
N ALA A 10 -0.52 -8.62 10.07
CA ALA A 10 0.43 -7.54 10.35
C ALA A 10 0.31 -7.02 11.80
N VAL A 11 -0.90 -7.00 12.37
CA VAL A 11 -1.13 -6.65 13.78
C VAL A 11 -0.60 -7.75 14.69
N GLU A 12 -0.92 -9.01 14.42
CA GLU A 12 -0.41 -10.16 15.19
C GLU A 12 1.11 -10.22 15.16
N ALA A 13 1.73 -9.96 14.00
CA ALA A 13 3.18 -9.90 13.88
C ALA A 13 3.77 -8.72 14.68
N PHE A 14 3.10 -7.58 14.74
CA PHE A 14 3.55 -6.45 15.55
C PHE A 14 3.54 -6.78 17.06
N ASP A 15 2.51 -7.49 17.53
CA ASP A 15 2.34 -7.89 18.93
C ASP A 15 3.15 -9.14 19.34
N ASP A 16 3.89 -9.75 18.40
CA ASP A 16 4.77 -10.87 18.70
C ASP A 16 5.89 -10.43 19.67
N GLN A 17 6.13 -11.26 20.69
CA GLN A 17 7.21 -11.04 21.65
C GLN A 17 8.59 -10.92 20.97
N CYS A 18 8.75 -11.49 19.77
CA CYS A 18 9.96 -11.40 18.98
C CYS A 18 10.15 -10.02 18.32
N THR A 19 9.09 -9.26 18.08
CA THR A 19 9.16 -7.99 17.35
C THR A 19 9.96 -6.93 18.12
N GLY A 20 9.91 -6.96 19.46
CA GLY A 20 10.73 -6.10 20.30
C GLY A 20 12.24 -6.33 20.20
N ALA A 21 12.67 -7.50 19.70
CA ALA A 21 14.08 -7.81 19.48
C ALA A 21 14.59 -7.36 18.09
N ASN A 22 13.70 -6.90 17.20
CA ASN A 22 14.12 -6.39 15.90
C ASN A 22 14.85 -5.06 16.06
N PRO A 23 16.08 -4.89 15.51
CA PRO A 23 16.83 -3.64 15.61
C PRO A 23 16.12 -2.44 14.97
N ARG A 24 15.19 -2.67 14.03
CA ARG A 24 14.24 -1.66 13.56
C ARG A 24 12.86 -2.05 14.04
N TYR A 25 12.28 -1.25 14.93
CA TYR A 25 10.92 -1.47 15.40
C TYR A 25 9.93 -1.11 14.27
N PRO A 26 9.27 -2.10 13.65
CA PRO A 26 8.51 -1.87 12.44
C PRO A 26 7.13 -1.29 12.77
N LEU A 27 6.58 -0.51 11.85
CA LEU A 27 5.19 -0.13 11.86
C LEU A 27 4.33 -1.28 11.31
N ILE A 28 3.09 -1.40 11.78
CA ILE A 28 2.12 -2.38 11.25
C ILE A 28 1.96 -2.23 9.72
N SER A 29 1.95 -0.99 9.22
CA SER A 29 1.89 -0.72 7.77
C SER A 29 3.11 -1.24 7.00
N GLU A 30 4.30 -1.22 7.61
CA GLU A 30 5.52 -1.77 7.02
C GLU A 30 5.45 -3.29 6.99
N LEU A 31 5.00 -3.93 8.08
CA LEU A 31 4.82 -5.39 8.14
C LEU A 31 3.82 -5.89 7.09
N ARG A 32 2.68 -5.20 6.95
CA ARG A 32 1.67 -5.50 5.93
C ARG A 32 2.25 -5.46 4.52
N GLU A 33 3.05 -4.42 4.22
CA GLU A 33 3.66 -4.26 2.90
C GLU A 33 4.72 -5.34 2.65
N VAL A 34 5.58 -5.64 3.62
CA VAL A 34 6.56 -6.73 3.53
C VAL A 34 5.87 -8.08 3.28
N LEU A 35 4.78 -8.37 3.99
CA LEU A 35 3.97 -9.58 3.78
C LEU A 35 3.36 -9.61 2.37
N SER A 36 2.87 -8.47 1.89
CA SER A 36 2.29 -8.35 0.54
C SER A 36 3.34 -8.53 -0.56
N CYS A 37 4.47 -7.82 -0.48
CA CYS A 37 5.60 -7.98 -1.40
C CYS A 37 6.08 -9.43 -1.42
N SER A 38 6.19 -10.07 -0.26
CA SER A 38 6.61 -11.48 -0.16
C SER A 38 5.64 -12.44 -0.84
N PHE A 39 4.34 -12.19 -0.73
CA PHE A 39 3.30 -12.99 -1.38
C PHE A 39 3.33 -12.86 -2.91
N TYR A 40 3.56 -11.65 -3.43
CA TYR A 40 3.64 -11.38 -4.86
C TYR A 40 5.03 -11.62 -5.48
N GLY A 41 6.07 -11.84 -4.66
CA GLY A 41 7.45 -12.02 -5.11
C GLY A 41 8.13 -10.71 -5.52
N GLU A 42 7.72 -9.59 -4.92
CA GLU A 42 8.24 -8.25 -5.20
C GLU A 42 9.28 -7.82 -4.16
N HIS A 43 10.14 -6.87 -4.52
CA HIS A 43 11.08 -6.27 -3.57
C HIS A 43 10.38 -5.21 -2.73
N TYR A 44 10.53 -5.32 -1.40
CA TYR A 44 10.10 -4.27 -0.50
C TYR A 44 10.89 -2.98 -0.75
N SER A 45 10.17 -1.86 -0.84
CA SER A 45 10.71 -0.52 -0.98
C SER A 45 9.90 0.44 -0.11
N GLU A 46 10.59 1.30 0.63
CA GLU A 46 9.96 2.33 1.48
C GLU A 46 9.06 3.29 0.66
N ALA A 47 9.31 3.42 -0.64
CA ALA A 47 8.49 4.22 -1.55
C ALA A 47 7.06 3.67 -1.69
N ASN A 48 6.84 2.37 -1.49
CA ASN A 48 5.54 1.72 -1.68
C ASN A 48 4.53 2.14 -0.60
N LEU A 49 4.98 2.52 0.60
CA LEU A 49 4.11 2.97 1.68
C LEU A 49 3.41 4.31 1.40
N GLY A 50 4.03 5.17 0.57
CA GLY A 50 3.49 6.49 0.22
C GLY A 50 2.30 6.44 -0.75
N ALA A 51 2.16 5.36 -1.51
CA ALA A 51 1.17 5.25 -2.58
C ALA A 51 -0.21 4.76 -2.11
N ASN A 52 -0.31 4.13 -0.93
CA ASN A 52 -1.53 3.42 -0.50
C ASN A 52 -2.28 4.11 0.65
N LYS A 53 -2.14 5.44 0.78
CA LYS A 53 -2.84 6.27 1.77
C LYS A 53 -4.29 6.57 1.36
N THR A 54 -5.02 5.65 0.72
CA THR A 54 -6.46 5.84 0.46
C THR A 54 -7.14 4.50 0.21
N THR A 55 -7.77 3.91 1.22
CA THR A 55 -9.13 3.32 1.17
C THR A 55 -9.41 2.54 2.44
N SER A 56 -9.99 3.22 3.44
CA SER A 56 -10.90 2.64 4.45
C SER A 56 -11.50 3.78 5.29
N ALA A 57 -12.80 4.02 5.10
CA ALA A 57 -13.68 4.97 5.79
C ALA A 57 -13.77 6.41 5.26
N THR A 58 -14.51 6.62 4.16
CA THR A 58 -15.57 7.65 4.12
C THR A 58 -16.67 7.24 3.14
N LYS A 59 -17.87 6.99 3.65
CA LYS A 59 -19.11 6.93 2.87
C LYS A 59 -19.52 8.38 2.55
N ASN A 60 -19.75 8.68 1.26
CA ASN A 60 -20.85 9.50 0.69
C ASN A 60 -20.44 10.59 -0.33
N LYS A 61 -21.01 10.40 -1.54
CA LYS A 61 -21.81 11.36 -2.33
C LYS A 61 -21.08 12.35 -3.25
N THR A 62 -21.07 11.96 -4.53
CA THR A 62 -21.52 12.73 -5.72
C THR A 62 -20.65 13.88 -6.27
N ASP A 63 -20.64 13.92 -7.61
CA ASP A 63 -20.17 14.94 -8.57
C ASP A 63 -18.66 14.94 -8.92
N GLN A 64 -18.26 14.26 -10.00
CA GLN A 64 -18.28 14.68 -11.43
C GLN A 64 -16.92 15.30 -11.86
N PRO A 65 -16.54 15.27 -13.15
CA PRO A 65 -15.30 14.62 -13.61
C PRO A 65 -14.27 15.64 -14.14
N SER A 66 -12.98 15.27 -14.19
CA SER A 66 -12.01 16.02 -15.00
C SER A 66 -11.13 15.10 -15.85
N ALA A 67 -11.67 14.83 -17.03
CA ALA A 67 -10.99 14.86 -18.33
C ALA A 67 -9.52 14.40 -18.43
N THR A 68 -9.38 13.24 -19.04
CA THR A 68 -8.25 12.74 -19.84
C THR A 68 -7.75 13.77 -20.86
N LYS A 69 -6.43 13.92 -21.00
CA LYS A 69 -5.78 14.31 -22.28
C LYS A 69 -4.42 13.63 -22.43
N GLU A 70 -4.43 12.46 -23.06
CA GLU A 70 -3.44 12.15 -24.08
C GLU A 70 -3.89 12.80 -25.39
N THR A 71 -2.97 13.41 -26.17
CA THR A 71 -2.64 12.99 -27.54
C THR A 71 -1.70 13.99 -28.25
N LYS A 72 -0.61 13.41 -28.80
CA LYS A 72 -0.03 13.57 -30.15
C LYS A 72 0.56 14.90 -30.63
N GLU A 73 1.89 14.85 -30.76
CA GLU A 73 2.72 15.10 -31.96
C GLU A 73 1.98 15.31 -33.31
N ALA A 74 2.26 16.43 -33.99
CA ALA A 74 2.31 16.58 -35.46
C ALA A 74 2.59 18.05 -35.93
N VAL A 75 3.65 18.22 -36.74
CA VAL A 75 3.71 18.97 -38.03
C VAL A 75 3.90 20.51 -38.04
N HIS A 76 5.11 20.91 -38.48
CA HIS A 76 5.47 21.88 -39.55
C HIS A 76 5.06 23.37 -39.44
N ALA A 77 6.08 24.24 -39.28
CA ALA A 77 6.25 25.53 -39.97
C ALA A 77 7.70 26.03 -39.78
#